data_AF-F9WEH2-F1
#
_entry.id   AF-F9WEH2-F1
#
_cell.length_a   1.000
_cell.length_b   1.000
_cell.length_c   1.000
_cell.angle_alpha   90.00
_cell.angle_beta   90.00
_cell.angle_gamma   90.00
#
_symmetry.space_group_name_H-M   'P 1'
#
loop_
_entity.id
_entity.type
_entity.pdbx_description
1 polymer ?
#
loop_
_entity_poly.entity_id
_entity_poly.type
_entity_poly.pdbx_seq_one_letter_code
_entity_poly.pdbx_strand_id
1 'polypeptide(L)'
;MIWLLDASKFKCARCQSVSDAGRKDPRSQIYWCKGCWMETNHGDCLYCGRTFVVGKIDCYSQNFYCDPCWTTFSTINSGAEAGHVGLLPSNSSLPIQALVWCASLLIDTIASKTPTDDVLDMCSEGLITPKWIKNKTTRYVGFNIKASVVDETKKFMESLRQEMPSASFYDIICADVLAPDFWSHVLMKVHPRQFHVITAFSGLHHAFETESKAKVMIESVAKALVPGGVFIAFFLDVYSVFAKDLGCTDVFTIEWGTDFVPRIGQHVLLSMYGGPFKKLNVIPVDFLVAVGQVHGLNIITEACSSFKALLDDDKNFTKLISNSEKEYLSIMRAVAFRKEGGQRVCAPPSTTDNANREH
;
A
#
# COMPACT_ATOMS: atom_id res chain seq x y z
N MET A 1 -17.49 33.61 -13.87
CA MET A 1 -17.19 32.26 -14.40
C MET A 1 -15.93 31.66 -13.75
N ILE A 2 -15.69 31.93 -12.46
CA ILE A 2 -14.44 31.57 -11.74
C ILE A 2 -14.56 30.22 -11.01
N TRP A 3 -15.77 29.78 -10.67
CA TRP A 3 -16.05 28.52 -9.98
C TRP A 3 -15.75 27.25 -10.81
N LEU A 4 -15.78 27.34 -12.14
CA LEU A 4 -15.38 26.25 -13.05
C LEU A 4 -13.88 25.95 -12.99
N LEU A 5 -13.05 26.91 -12.57
CA LEU A 5 -11.60 26.72 -12.39
C LEU A 5 -11.27 25.84 -11.16
N ASP A 6 -12.22 25.69 -10.24
CA ASP A 6 -12.09 24.89 -9.01
C ASP A 6 -12.91 23.59 -9.04
N ALA A 7 -13.55 23.26 -10.17
CA ALA A 7 -14.42 22.07 -10.30
C ALA A 7 -13.69 20.74 -10.01
N SER A 8 -12.36 20.69 -10.20
CA SER A 8 -11.52 19.54 -9.85
C SER A 8 -11.47 19.26 -8.35
N LYS A 9 -11.63 20.29 -7.49
CA LYS A 9 -11.67 20.15 -6.02
C LYS A 9 -12.97 19.53 -5.51
N PHE A 10 -13.99 19.43 -6.35
CA PHE A 10 -15.31 18.88 -6.03
C PHE A 10 -15.55 17.49 -6.65
N LYS A 11 -14.52 16.93 -7.31
CA LYS A 11 -14.56 15.54 -7.76
C LYS A 11 -14.17 14.62 -6.63
N CYS A 12 -14.95 13.56 -6.43
CA CYS A 12 -14.52 12.47 -5.57
C CYS A 12 -13.20 11.92 -6.12
N ALA A 13 -12.14 11.90 -5.31
CA ALA A 13 -10.82 11.43 -5.74
C ALA A 13 -10.82 9.96 -6.14
N ARG A 14 -11.82 9.18 -5.70
CA ARG A 14 -12.00 7.77 -6.09
C ARG A 14 -12.88 7.62 -7.33
N CYS A 15 -14.18 7.92 -7.26
CA CYS A 15 -15.10 7.64 -8.38
C CYS A 15 -15.14 8.75 -9.44
N GLN A 16 -14.43 9.87 -9.23
CA GLN A 16 -14.38 11.03 -10.14
C GLN A 16 -15.74 11.70 -10.42
N SER A 17 -16.80 11.30 -9.71
CA SER A 17 -18.11 11.94 -9.80
C SER A 17 -18.04 13.39 -9.32
N VAL A 18 -18.60 14.30 -10.11
CA VAL A 18 -18.61 15.76 -9.84
C VAL A 18 -19.70 16.08 -8.82
N SER A 19 -19.32 16.73 -7.72
CA SER A 19 -20.26 17.39 -6.81
C SER A 19 -20.66 18.76 -7.39
N ASP A 20 -21.95 19.03 -7.55
CA ASP A 20 -22.48 20.28 -8.10
C ASP A 20 -22.34 21.46 -7.10
N ALA A 21 -22.44 22.70 -7.60
CA ALA A 21 -22.16 24.00 -7.01
C ALA A 21 -22.78 24.31 -5.62
N GLY A 22 -22.09 23.94 -4.55
CA GLY A 22 -22.42 24.26 -3.17
C GLY A 22 -21.35 25.09 -2.45
N ARG A 23 -21.75 25.71 -1.35
CA ARG A 23 -20.94 26.44 -0.39
C ARG A 23 -20.87 25.64 0.92
N LYS A 24 -19.77 25.79 1.63
CA LYS A 24 -19.53 25.15 2.93
C LYS A 24 -20.26 25.95 4.03
N ASP A 25 -21.04 25.28 4.86
CA ASP A 25 -21.62 25.87 6.07
C ASP A 25 -20.50 26.18 7.10
N PRO A 26 -20.35 27.42 7.56
CA PRO A 26 -19.36 27.76 8.58
C PRO A 26 -19.57 27.02 9.91
N ARG A 27 -20.81 26.62 10.26
CA ARG A 27 -21.13 26.01 11.56
C ARG A 27 -20.99 24.48 11.58
N SER A 28 -21.46 23.78 10.56
CA SER A 28 -21.45 22.30 10.49
C SER A 28 -20.36 21.73 9.57
N GLN A 29 -19.71 22.56 8.74
CA GLN A 29 -18.74 22.14 7.73
C GLN A 29 -19.29 21.17 6.67
N ILE A 30 -20.62 21.09 6.54
CA ILE A 30 -21.34 20.33 5.50
C ILE A 30 -21.54 21.22 4.27
N TYR A 31 -21.62 20.65 3.06
CA TYR A 31 -21.66 21.35 1.77
C TYR A 31 -23.10 21.50 1.22
N TRP A 32 -23.51 22.71 0.80
CA TRP A 32 -24.90 23.08 0.46
C TRP A 32 -25.02 23.97 -0.79
N CYS A 33 -26.01 23.75 -1.68
CA CYS A 33 -26.27 24.63 -2.83
C CYS A 33 -26.78 26.04 -2.43
N LYS A 34 -26.45 27.09 -3.21
CA LYS A 34 -26.80 28.51 -2.90
C LYS A 34 -28.31 28.76 -2.73
N GLY A 35 -29.17 28.05 -3.49
CA GLY A 35 -30.63 28.18 -3.38
C GLY A 35 -31.25 27.34 -2.25
N CYS A 36 -30.64 26.20 -1.95
CA CYS A 36 -31.12 25.22 -0.97
C CYS A 36 -30.92 25.69 0.49
N TRP A 37 -29.92 26.54 0.71
CA TRP A 37 -29.56 27.12 2.01
C TRP A 37 -30.70 27.89 2.68
N MET A 38 -31.61 28.46 1.90
CA MET A 38 -32.62 29.37 2.45
C MET A 38 -33.97 28.72 2.77
N GLU A 39 -34.24 27.48 2.32
CA GLU A 39 -35.64 27.00 2.31
C GLU A 39 -35.94 25.64 2.98
N THR A 40 -35.11 24.59 2.91
CA THR A 40 -35.74 23.24 2.96
C THR A 40 -35.30 22.19 3.98
N ASN A 41 -34.28 22.37 4.81
CA ASN A 41 -33.97 21.38 5.88
C ASN A 41 -34.02 19.88 5.42
N HIS A 42 -33.25 19.56 4.36
CA HIS A 42 -32.99 18.25 3.72
C HIS A 42 -33.95 17.76 2.59
N GLY A 43 -33.34 17.22 1.51
CA GLY A 43 -34.01 16.56 0.38
C GLY A 43 -33.31 16.79 -0.98
N ASP A 44 -33.74 16.06 -2.03
CA ASP A 44 -33.34 16.27 -3.43
C ASP A 44 -33.45 17.75 -3.85
N CYS A 45 -32.61 18.22 -4.79
CA CYS A 45 -32.68 19.58 -5.30
C CYS A 45 -34.00 19.79 -6.06
N LEU A 46 -35.06 20.22 -5.37
CA LEU A 46 -36.38 20.50 -5.93
C LEU A 46 -36.35 21.50 -7.11
N TYR A 47 -35.33 22.35 -7.18
CA TYR A 47 -35.21 23.37 -8.23
C TYR A 47 -34.39 22.96 -9.47
N CYS A 48 -33.54 21.94 -9.36
CA CYS A 48 -32.60 21.58 -10.43
C CYS A 48 -32.61 20.10 -10.80
N GLY A 49 -33.29 19.24 -10.03
CA GLY A 49 -33.40 17.81 -10.28
C GLY A 49 -32.08 17.03 -10.16
N ARG A 50 -31.01 17.66 -9.63
CA ARG A 50 -29.70 17.03 -9.49
C ARG A 50 -29.53 16.39 -8.11
N THR A 51 -28.92 15.22 -8.10
CA THR A 51 -28.62 14.44 -6.88
C THR A 51 -27.47 15.09 -6.11
N PHE A 52 -27.69 15.39 -4.83
CA PHE A 52 -26.63 15.86 -3.94
C PHE A 52 -25.65 14.75 -3.59
N VAL A 53 -24.35 15.07 -3.49
CA VAL A 53 -23.33 14.13 -3.04
C VAL A 53 -22.63 14.70 -1.81
N VAL A 54 -22.96 14.12 -0.64
CA VAL A 54 -22.28 14.39 0.64
C VAL A 54 -20.99 13.56 0.70
N GLY A 55 -20.00 14.03 1.46
CA GLY A 55 -18.70 13.40 1.52
C GLY A 55 -17.75 13.96 2.58
N LYS A 56 -16.54 13.43 2.61
CA LYS A 56 -15.50 13.73 3.62
C LYS A 56 -14.18 14.09 2.94
N ILE A 57 -13.35 14.86 3.65
CA ILE A 57 -12.00 15.23 3.22
C ILE A 57 -10.99 14.48 4.07
N ASP A 58 -10.06 13.77 3.43
CA ASP A 58 -8.95 13.10 4.11
C ASP A 58 -7.96 14.13 4.68
N CYS A 59 -7.57 13.97 5.95
CA CYS A 59 -6.72 14.91 6.66
C CYS A 59 -5.29 14.98 6.12
N TYR A 60 -4.77 13.92 5.49
CA TYR A 60 -3.42 13.89 4.94
C TYR A 60 -3.37 14.25 3.47
N SER A 61 -4.14 13.57 2.62
CA SER A 61 -4.12 13.84 1.18
C SER A 61 -4.89 15.09 0.76
N GLN A 62 -5.74 15.63 1.64
CA GLN A 62 -6.66 16.74 1.35
C GLN A 62 -7.64 16.45 0.19
N ASN A 63 -7.80 15.17 -0.16
CA ASN A 63 -8.73 14.73 -1.19
C ASN A 63 -10.17 14.64 -0.64
N PHE A 64 -11.14 15.05 -1.46
CA PHE A 64 -12.56 14.85 -1.19
C PHE A 64 -13.03 13.48 -1.67
N TYR A 65 -13.88 12.82 -0.87
CA TYR A 65 -14.53 11.56 -1.22
C TYR A 65 -16.02 11.64 -0.93
N CYS A 66 -16.85 11.16 -1.85
CA CYS A 66 -18.27 10.99 -1.57
C CYS A 66 -18.52 9.93 -0.50
N ASP A 67 -19.62 10.03 0.25
CA ASP A 67 -19.98 9.11 1.33
C ASP A 67 -20.02 7.63 0.92
N PRO A 68 -20.54 7.26 -0.27
CA PRO A 68 -20.44 5.89 -0.74
C PRO A 68 -18.99 5.41 -0.84
N CYS A 69 -18.09 6.21 -1.44
CA CYS A 69 -16.67 5.88 -1.54
C CYS A 69 -16.00 5.86 -0.17
N TRP A 70 -16.35 6.78 0.73
CA TRP A 70 -15.78 6.78 2.08
C TRP A 70 -16.19 5.54 2.88
N THR A 71 -17.45 5.12 2.76
CA THR A 71 -17.97 3.94 3.45
C THR A 71 -17.23 2.67 3.02
N THR A 72 -16.86 2.56 1.73
CA THR A 72 -16.07 1.41 1.24
C THR A 72 -14.68 1.30 1.86
N PHE A 73 -14.12 2.37 2.43
CA PHE A 73 -12.83 2.28 3.14
C PHE A 73 -12.90 1.45 4.43
N SER A 74 -14.11 1.17 4.92
CA SER A 74 -14.36 0.37 6.13
C SER A 74 -15.06 -0.96 5.87
N THR A 75 -15.43 -1.29 4.62
CA THR A 75 -16.12 -2.54 4.31
C THR A 75 -15.13 -3.69 4.21
N ILE A 76 -15.05 -4.51 5.26
CA ILE A 76 -14.16 -5.67 5.28
C ILE A 76 -14.68 -6.74 4.31
N ASN A 77 -13.77 -7.37 3.56
CA ASN A 77 -14.11 -8.44 2.63
C ASN A 77 -14.39 -9.74 3.41
N SER A 78 -15.66 -9.96 3.76
CA SER A 78 -16.11 -11.15 4.48
C SER A 78 -16.02 -12.45 3.68
N GLY A 79 -15.75 -12.36 2.37
CA GLY A 79 -15.60 -13.51 1.48
C GLY A 79 -14.17 -14.05 1.40
N ALA A 80 -13.20 -13.39 2.03
CA ALA A 80 -11.79 -13.77 1.97
C ALA A 80 -11.53 -15.14 2.62
N GLU A 81 -10.84 -16.01 1.89
CA GLU A 81 -10.49 -17.35 2.37
C GLU A 81 -9.15 -17.30 3.12
N ALA A 82 -9.24 -17.47 4.44
CA ALA A 82 -8.07 -17.58 5.30
C ALA A 82 -7.30 -18.89 5.04
N GLY A 83 -5.97 -18.81 5.12
CA GLY A 83 -5.09 -19.95 4.94
C GLY A 83 -4.14 -19.83 3.76
N HIS A 84 -3.20 -20.78 3.72
CA HIS A 84 -2.09 -20.79 2.78
C HIS A 84 -2.51 -21.19 1.38
N VAL A 85 -1.91 -20.53 0.39
CA VAL A 85 -2.06 -20.96 -1.00
C VAL A 85 -0.94 -21.94 -1.34
N GLY A 86 -1.26 -23.23 -1.25
CA GLY A 86 -0.38 -24.34 -1.65
C GLY A 86 -0.23 -24.47 -3.16
N LEU A 87 0.22 -23.41 -3.85
CA LEU A 87 0.45 -23.42 -5.29
C LEU A 87 1.93 -23.33 -5.69
N LEU A 88 2.84 -23.16 -4.73
CA LEU A 88 4.26 -23.30 -5.05
C LEU A 88 4.59 -24.78 -5.28
N PRO A 89 5.23 -25.14 -6.40
CA PRO A 89 5.73 -26.51 -6.57
C PRO A 89 6.74 -26.80 -5.46
N SER A 90 6.69 -28.03 -4.93
CA SER A 90 7.45 -28.48 -3.74
C SER A 90 8.98 -28.34 -3.90
N ASN A 91 9.47 -28.14 -5.12
CA ASN A 91 10.87 -27.93 -5.47
C ASN A 91 11.34 -26.46 -5.43
N SER A 92 10.49 -25.51 -5.05
CA SER A 92 10.87 -24.09 -4.94
C SER A 92 11.93 -23.88 -3.84
N SER A 93 12.81 -22.89 -3.97
CA SER A 93 13.81 -22.59 -2.93
C SER A 93 13.17 -22.06 -1.64
N LEU A 94 13.83 -22.22 -0.50
CA LEU A 94 13.30 -21.73 0.78
C LEU A 94 12.96 -20.23 0.75
N PRO A 95 13.80 -19.31 0.22
CA PRO A 95 13.45 -17.89 0.13
C PRO A 95 12.09 -17.63 -0.51
N ILE A 96 11.77 -18.35 -1.59
CA ILE A 96 10.50 -18.17 -2.30
C ILE A 96 9.36 -18.77 -1.46
N GLN A 97 9.53 -19.98 -0.92
CA GLN A 97 8.51 -20.60 -0.06
C GLN A 97 8.20 -19.73 1.16
N ALA A 98 9.23 -19.25 1.86
CA ALA A 98 9.10 -18.40 3.04
C ALA A 98 8.44 -17.06 2.71
N LEU A 99 8.78 -16.44 1.58
CA LEU A 99 8.14 -15.22 1.10
C LEU A 99 6.63 -15.43 0.89
N VAL A 100 6.24 -16.47 0.16
CA VAL A 100 4.82 -16.75 -0.11
C VAL A 100 4.05 -17.07 1.15
N TRP A 101 4.65 -17.84 2.06
CA TRP A 101 4.03 -18.22 3.32
C TRP A 101 3.85 -17.01 4.25
N CYS A 102 4.92 -16.24 4.49
CA CYS A 102 4.86 -15.04 5.34
C CYS A 102 3.92 -13.98 4.76
N ALA A 103 3.92 -13.79 3.43
CA ALA A 103 2.97 -12.88 2.78
C ALA A 103 1.52 -13.34 3.00
N SER A 104 1.24 -14.64 2.87
CA SER A 104 -0.10 -15.19 3.10
C SER A 104 -0.58 -14.96 4.54
N LEU A 105 0.27 -15.22 5.54
CA LEU A 105 -0.04 -14.97 6.97
C LEU A 105 -0.36 -13.50 7.25
N LEU A 106 0.43 -12.58 6.69
CA LEU A 106 0.23 -11.15 6.88
C LEU A 106 -1.01 -10.64 6.17
N ILE A 107 -1.26 -11.13 4.95
CA ILE A 107 -2.49 -10.82 4.23
C ILE A 107 -3.70 -11.29 5.03
N ASP A 108 -3.68 -12.47 5.64
CA ASP A 108 -4.77 -12.94 6.50
C ASP A 108 -4.97 -12.07 7.74
N THR A 109 -3.86 -11.70 8.37
CA THR A 109 -3.87 -10.78 9.53
C THR A 109 -4.52 -9.45 9.17
N ILE A 110 -4.24 -8.92 7.97
CA ILE A 110 -4.72 -7.60 7.52
C ILE A 110 -6.14 -7.66 6.98
N ALA A 111 -6.48 -8.70 6.20
CA ALA A 111 -7.81 -8.88 5.59
C ALA A 111 -8.90 -9.00 6.65
N SER A 112 -8.58 -9.51 7.85
CA SER A 112 -9.52 -9.54 8.98
C SER A 112 -9.88 -8.15 9.54
N LYS A 113 -9.07 -7.12 9.27
CA LYS A 113 -9.19 -5.77 9.85
C LYS A 113 -9.35 -4.66 8.81
N THR A 114 -9.15 -4.95 7.53
CA THR A 114 -9.02 -3.95 6.47
C THR A 114 -9.64 -4.49 5.18
N PRO A 115 -10.38 -3.66 4.41
CA PRO A 115 -10.80 -4.05 3.06
C PRO A 115 -9.61 -4.44 2.20
N THR A 116 -9.79 -5.43 1.33
CA THR A 116 -8.77 -5.86 0.35
C THR A 116 -9.33 -5.87 -1.07
N ASP A 117 -10.32 -5.03 -1.37
CA ASP A 117 -10.99 -5.04 -2.68
C ASP A 117 -10.15 -4.44 -3.80
N ASP A 118 -9.22 -3.53 -3.47
CA ASP A 118 -8.37 -2.83 -4.42
C ASP A 118 -6.93 -2.95 -3.93
N VAL A 119 -6.13 -3.73 -4.67
CA VAL A 119 -4.77 -4.09 -4.31
C VAL A 119 -3.80 -3.65 -5.40
N LEU A 120 -2.71 -3.01 -4.98
CA LEU A 120 -1.55 -2.72 -5.81
C LEU A 120 -0.35 -3.53 -5.32
N ASP A 121 0.27 -4.32 -6.19
CA ASP A 121 1.46 -5.10 -5.88
C ASP A 121 2.69 -4.54 -6.62
N MET A 122 3.54 -3.85 -5.87
CA MET A 122 4.75 -3.22 -6.36
C MET A 122 5.85 -4.25 -6.58
N CYS A 123 6.55 -4.15 -7.71
CA CYS A 123 7.62 -5.09 -8.09
C CYS A 123 7.14 -6.55 -8.05
N SER A 124 5.91 -6.78 -8.53
CA SER A 124 5.21 -8.06 -8.43
C SER A 124 5.92 -9.15 -9.21
N GLU A 125 6.24 -10.26 -8.53
CA GLU A 125 6.76 -11.49 -9.15
C GLU A 125 5.62 -12.49 -9.46
N GLY A 126 4.35 -12.10 -9.28
CA GLY A 126 3.18 -12.97 -9.51
C GLY A 126 2.94 -14.09 -8.50
N LEU A 127 3.88 -14.30 -7.58
CA LEU A 127 3.87 -15.41 -6.60
C LEU A 127 2.69 -15.36 -5.61
N ILE A 128 2.19 -14.16 -5.30
CA ILE A 128 1.13 -13.93 -4.31
C ILE A 128 -0.23 -13.74 -4.96
N THR A 129 -0.30 -13.63 -6.29
CA THR A 129 -1.57 -13.44 -7.01
C THR A 129 -2.64 -14.46 -6.65
N PRO A 130 -2.34 -15.77 -6.46
CA PRO A 130 -3.34 -16.72 -6.03
C PRO A 130 -3.96 -16.41 -4.67
N LYS A 131 -3.21 -15.80 -3.74
CA LYS A 131 -3.76 -15.37 -2.45
C LYS A 131 -4.78 -14.27 -2.61
N TRP A 132 -4.51 -13.31 -3.50
CA TRP A 132 -5.46 -12.25 -3.80
C TRP A 132 -6.74 -12.76 -4.47
N ILE A 133 -6.62 -13.78 -5.34
CA ILE A 133 -7.76 -14.49 -5.94
C ILE A 133 -8.62 -15.16 -4.87
N LYS A 134 -8.02 -15.94 -3.96
CA LYS A 134 -8.73 -16.59 -2.84
C LYS A 134 -9.33 -15.59 -1.84
N ASN A 135 -8.69 -14.45 -1.68
CA ASN A 135 -9.26 -13.34 -0.92
C ASN A 135 -10.44 -12.67 -1.64
N LYS A 136 -10.80 -13.10 -2.85
CA LYS A 136 -11.87 -12.51 -3.68
C LYS A 136 -11.65 -11.00 -3.87
N THR A 137 -10.39 -10.63 -4.08
CA THR A 137 -10.01 -9.25 -4.38
C THR A 137 -10.77 -8.81 -5.63
N THR A 138 -11.47 -7.67 -5.55
CA THR A 138 -12.25 -7.16 -6.67
C THR A 138 -11.31 -6.65 -7.77
N ARG A 139 -10.20 -6.01 -7.41
CA ARG A 139 -9.24 -5.40 -8.32
C ARG A 139 -7.81 -5.60 -7.82
N TYR A 140 -7.00 -6.26 -8.62
CA TYR A 140 -5.57 -6.46 -8.39
C TYR A 140 -4.79 -5.90 -9.57
N VAL A 141 -3.78 -5.07 -9.27
CA VAL A 141 -2.83 -4.58 -10.28
C VAL A 141 -1.41 -4.81 -9.79
N GLY A 142 -0.67 -5.66 -10.49
CA GLY A 142 0.76 -5.87 -10.28
C GLY A 142 1.60 -5.03 -11.24
N PHE A 143 2.78 -4.58 -10.81
CA PHE A 143 3.77 -3.95 -11.70
C PHE A 143 5.12 -4.61 -11.58
N ASN A 144 5.75 -4.93 -12.70
CA ASN A 144 7.14 -5.40 -12.75
C ASN A 144 7.87 -4.72 -13.91
N ILE A 145 9.17 -4.46 -13.75
CA ILE A 145 9.98 -3.85 -14.81
C ILE A 145 10.37 -4.87 -15.91
N LYS A 146 10.35 -6.16 -15.61
CA LYS A 146 10.75 -7.23 -16.53
C LYS A 146 9.55 -7.78 -17.28
N ALA A 147 9.52 -7.56 -18.60
CA ALA A 147 8.47 -8.08 -19.47
C ALA A 147 8.31 -9.61 -19.38
N SER A 148 9.41 -10.37 -19.24
CA SER A 148 9.35 -11.83 -19.10
C SER A 148 8.56 -12.28 -17.87
N VAL A 149 8.75 -11.61 -16.71
CA VAL A 149 8.01 -11.90 -15.47
C VAL A 149 6.52 -11.56 -15.63
N VAL A 150 6.23 -10.44 -16.30
CA VAL A 150 4.85 -10.02 -16.63
C VAL A 150 4.16 -11.08 -17.50
N ASP A 151 4.83 -11.55 -18.56
CA ASP A 151 4.27 -12.53 -19.48
C ASP A 151 4.05 -13.90 -18.82
N GLU A 152 4.99 -14.35 -18.00
CA GLU A 152 4.86 -15.58 -17.20
C GLU A 152 3.70 -15.48 -16.21
N THR A 153 3.62 -14.36 -15.50
CA THR A 153 2.54 -14.11 -14.52
C THR A 153 1.19 -14.02 -15.19
N LYS A 154 1.06 -13.37 -16.36
CA LYS A 154 -0.20 -13.33 -17.13
C LYS A 154 -0.67 -14.73 -17.53
N LYS A 155 0.24 -15.57 -18.03
CA LYS A 155 -0.08 -16.97 -18.37
C LYS A 155 -0.55 -17.75 -17.15
N PHE A 156 0.13 -17.56 -16.01
CA PHE A 156 -0.27 -18.20 -14.77
C PHE A 156 -1.64 -17.71 -14.28
N MET A 157 -1.90 -16.41 -14.31
CA MET A 157 -3.20 -15.83 -13.96
C MET A 157 -4.33 -16.33 -14.87
N GLU A 158 -4.07 -16.51 -16.18
CA GLU A 158 -5.05 -17.09 -17.10
C GLU A 158 -5.37 -18.55 -16.74
N SER A 159 -4.40 -19.32 -16.23
CA SER A 159 -4.68 -20.68 -15.74
C SER A 159 -5.60 -20.70 -14.52
N LEU A 160 -5.65 -19.60 -13.75
CA LEU A 160 -6.50 -19.44 -12.57
C LEU A 160 -7.83 -18.73 -12.89
N ARG A 161 -8.13 -18.47 -14.16
CA ARG A 161 -9.31 -17.68 -14.59
C ARG A 161 -10.63 -18.23 -14.05
N GLN A 162 -10.76 -19.55 -13.89
CA GLN A 162 -11.96 -20.19 -13.35
C GLN A 162 -12.15 -19.97 -11.85
N GLU A 163 -11.07 -19.70 -11.11
CA GLU A 163 -11.10 -19.41 -9.67
C GLU A 163 -11.36 -17.92 -9.39
N MET A 164 -11.18 -17.05 -10.40
CA MET A 164 -11.40 -15.61 -10.26
C MET A 164 -12.89 -15.26 -10.18
N PRO A 165 -13.31 -14.35 -9.28
CA PRO A 165 -14.68 -13.85 -9.27
C PRO A 165 -15.07 -13.23 -10.62
N SER A 166 -16.29 -13.49 -11.11
CA SER A 166 -16.69 -13.12 -12.49
C SER A 166 -16.65 -11.60 -12.79
N ALA A 167 -16.75 -10.75 -11.77
CA ALA A 167 -16.70 -9.29 -11.89
C ALA A 167 -15.36 -8.69 -11.43
N SER A 168 -14.33 -9.51 -11.24
CA SER A 168 -13.03 -9.05 -10.78
C SER A 168 -12.10 -8.63 -11.92
N PHE A 169 -11.18 -7.72 -11.62
CA PHE A 169 -10.15 -7.25 -12.53
C PHE A 169 -8.78 -7.60 -11.99
N TYR A 170 -8.01 -8.36 -12.76
CA TYR A 170 -6.68 -8.80 -12.41
C TYR A 170 -5.75 -8.48 -13.58
N ASP A 171 -4.72 -7.67 -13.34
CA ASP A 171 -3.74 -7.33 -14.37
C ASP A 171 -2.33 -7.22 -13.78
N ILE A 172 -1.34 -7.41 -14.64
CA ILE A 172 0.07 -7.16 -14.35
C ILE A 172 0.69 -6.40 -15.52
N ILE A 173 1.40 -5.33 -15.20
CA ILE A 173 1.83 -4.34 -16.20
C ILE A 173 3.34 -4.20 -16.15
N CYS A 174 3.94 -4.18 -17.35
CA CYS A 174 5.37 -3.91 -17.50
C CYS A 174 5.63 -2.42 -17.34
N ALA A 175 6.10 -1.99 -16.16
CA ALA A 175 6.49 -0.62 -15.88
C ALA A 175 7.40 -0.54 -14.64
N ASP A 176 8.20 0.53 -14.56
CA ASP A 176 8.95 0.85 -13.35
C ASP A 176 8.06 1.61 -12.35
N VAL A 177 7.53 0.89 -11.36
CA VAL A 177 6.69 1.44 -10.27
C VAL A 177 7.43 2.42 -9.37
N LEU A 178 8.77 2.44 -9.43
CA LEU A 178 9.64 3.29 -8.63
C LEU A 178 10.16 4.50 -9.41
N ALA A 179 9.74 4.67 -10.68
CA ALA A 179 10.04 5.85 -11.45
C ALA A 179 9.32 7.09 -10.87
N PRO A 180 9.96 8.27 -10.83
CA PRO A 180 9.39 9.48 -10.22
C PRO A 180 8.03 9.90 -10.79
N ASP A 181 7.77 9.59 -12.06
CA ASP A 181 6.59 10.00 -12.82
C ASP A 181 5.54 8.88 -12.96
N PHE A 182 5.83 7.68 -12.45
CA PHE A 182 4.94 6.52 -12.53
C PHE A 182 3.56 6.81 -11.94
N TRP A 183 3.51 7.36 -10.73
CA TRP A 183 2.27 7.55 -9.99
C TRP A 183 1.39 8.62 -10.62
N SER A 184 1.97 9.68 -11.17
CA SER A 184 1.21 10.76 -11.82
C SER A 184 0.79 10.43 -13.25
N HIS A 185 1.57 9.65 -14.01
CA HIS A 185 1.34 9.45 -15.45
C HIS A 185 0.92 8.04 -15.86
N VAL A 186 1.35 7.00 -15.15
CA VAL A 186 1.05 5.60 -15.48
C VAL A 186 -0.11 5.11 -14.64
N LEU A 187 0.02 5.20 -13.31
CA LEU A 187 -0.98 4.67 -12.40
C LEU A 187 -2.35 5.34 -12.59
N MET A 188 -2.39 6.67 -12.74
CA MET A 188 -3.65 7.40 -12.97
C MET A 188 -4.38 6.99 -14.26
N LYS A 189 -3.67 6.51 -15.28
CA LYS A 189 -4.27 6.04 -16.55
C LYS A 189 -4.84 4.63 -16.43
N VAL A 190 -4.14 3.76 -15.71
CA VAL A 190 -4.54 2.36 -15.49
C VAL A 190 -5.60 2.26 -14.40
N HIS A 191 -5.45 3.07 -13.36
CA HIS A 191 -6.19 2.97 -12.12
C HIS A 191 -6.38 4.36 -11.47
N PRO A 192 -7.40 5.13 -11.88
CA PRO A 192 -7.67 6.45 -11.31
C PRO A 192 -8.16 6.40 -9.85
N ARG A 193 -8.30 5.20 -9.27
CA ARG A 193 -8.76 4.96 -7.90
C ARG A 193 -7.57 4.64 -6.99
N GLN A 194 -7.66 5.11 -5.75
CA GLN A 194 -6.76 4.69 -4.67
C GLN A 194 -7.01 3.24 -4.25
N PHE A 195 -6.05 2.68 -3.51
CA PHE A 195 -6.00 1.28 -3.10
C PHE A 195 -6.30 1.10 -1.62
N HIS A 196 -6.90 -0.03 -1.27
CA HIS A 196 -7.03 -0.43 0.13
C HIS A 196 -5.75 -1.07 0.65
N VAL A 197 -5.04 -1.82 -0.21
CA VAL A 197 -3.76 -2.43 0.13
C VAL A 197 -2.73 -2.14 -0.94
N ILE A 198 -1.52 -1.77 -0.53
CA ILE A 198 -0.34 -1.72 -1.38
C ILE A 198 0.69 -2.70 -0.80
N THR A 199 1.27 -3.56 -1.64
CA THR A 199 2.31 -4.52 -1.23
C THR A 199 3.62 -4.27 -1.94
N ALA A 200 4.72 -4.54 -1.26
CA ALA A 200 6.08 -4.57 -1.83
C ALA A 200 6.86 -5.74 -1.19
N PHE A 201 6.47 -6.97 -1.54
CA PHE A 201 7.12 -8.19 -1.02
C PHE A 201 8.46 -8.48 -1.69
N SER A 202 8.71 -7.86 -2.84
CA SER A 202 9.95 -7.90 -3.60
C SER A 202 10.32 -6.48 -4.03
N GLY A 203 11.60 -6.24 -4.30
CA GLY A 203 12.05 -5.03 -4.98
C GLY A 203 12.00 -3.71 -4.20
N LEU A 204 11.43 -3.63 -2.99
CA LEU A 204 11.33 -2.38 -2.21
C LEU A 204 12.67 -1.65 -2.07
N HIS A 205 13.76 -2.40 -1.87
CA HIS A 205 15.11 -1.87 -1.73
C HIS A 205 15.57 -1.01 -2.93
N HIS A 206 15.02 -1.21 -4.13
CA HIS A 206 15.37 -0.37 -5.29
C HIS A 206 14.95 1.11 -5.11
N ALA A 207 14.02 1.40 -4.20
CA ALA A 207 13.62 2.77 -3.85
C ALA A 207 14.63 3.49 -2.94
N PHE A 208 15.51 2.74 -2.25
CA PHE A 208 16.41 3.26 -1.21
C PHE A 208 17.82 3.60 -1.72
N GLU A 209 17.98 3.74 -3.03
CA GLU A 209 19.22 4.17 -3.67
C GLU A 209 19.62 5.59 -3.27
N THR A 210 18.64 6.48 -3.05
CA THR A 210 18.87 7.82 -2.50
C THR A 210 17.76 8.17 -1.54
N GLU A 211 18.04 9.12 -0.64
CA GLU A 211 17.04 9.63 0.29
C GLU A 211 15.83 10.24 -0.42
N SER A 212 16.08 10.99 -1.50
CA SER A 212 15.02 11.62 -2.31
C SER A 212 14.10 10.58 -2.93
N LYS A 213 14.66 9.52 -3.55
CA LYS A 213 13.88 8.45 -4.18
C LYS A 213 13.02 7.70 -3.16
N ALA A 214 13.57 7.41 -1.98
CA ALA A 214 12.83 6.74 -0.91
C ALA A 214 11.67 7.60 -0.39
N LYS A 215 11.92 8.90 -0.17
CA LYS A 215 10.87 9.85 0.24
C LYS A 215 9.73 9.93 -0.77
N VAL A 216 10.06 10.09 -2.06
CA VAL A 216 9.07 10.15 -3.14
C VAL A 216 8.25 8.86 -3.20
N MET A 217 8.89 7.69 -3.06
CA MET A 217 8.18 6.41 -3.04
C MET A 217 7.21 6.31 -1.86
N ILE A 218 7.66 6.63 -0.63
CA ILE A 218 6.82 6.57 0.58
C ILE A 218 5.64 7.55 0.48
N GLU A 219 5.89 8.78 0.03
CA GLU A 219 4.84 9.78 -0.21
C GLU A 219 3.82 9.28 -1.24
N SER A 220 4.28 8.65 -2.31
CA SER A 220 3.43 8.13 -3.38
C SER A 220 2.54 6.99 -2.90
N VAL A 221 3.09 6.05 -2.13
CA VAL A 221 2.34 4.99 -1.45
C VAL A 221 1.26 5.58 -0.54
N ALA A 222 1.62 6.56 0.30
CA ALA A 222 0.67 7.21 1.20
C ALA A 222 -0.46 7.94 0.45
N LYS A 223 -0.14 8.60 -0.68
CA LYS A 223 -1.13 9.26 -1.54
C LYS A 223 -2.05 8.27 -2.25
N ALA A 224 -1.53 7.12 -2.65
CA ALA A 224 -2.27 6.09 -3.36
C ALA A 224 -3.14 5.23 -2.45
N LEU A 225 -2.87 5.19 -1.14
CA LEU A 225 -3.73 4.54 -0.17
C LEU A 225 -4.99 5.36 0.13
N VAL A 226 -6.11 4.67 0.28
CA VAL A 226 -7.31 5.22 0.89
C VAL A 226 -7.10 5.44 2.40
N PRO A 227 -7.86 6.36 3.04
CA PRO A 227 -7.95 6.44 4.49
C PRO A 227 -8.17 5.06 5.13
N GLY A 228 -7.35 4.68 6.11
CA GLY A 228 -7.42 3.36 6.76
C GLY A 228 -6.77 2.21 5.98
N GLY A 229 -6.35 2.43 4.73
CA GLY A 229 -5.65 1.45 3.90
C GLY A 229 -4.27 1.08 4.45
N VAL A 230 -3.70 -0.02 3.94
CA VAL A 230 -2.50 -0.64 4.51
C VAL A 230 -1.41 -0.81 3.45
N PHE A 231 -0.18 -0.43 3.81
CA PHE A 231 1.04 -0.76 3.07
C PHE A 231 1.76 -1.91 3.76
N ILE A 232 2.13 -2.94 3.02
CA ILE A 232 2.87 -4.12 3.53
C ILE A 232 4.14 -4.27 2.71
N ALA A 233 5.28 -4.49 3.35
CA ALA A 233 6.51 -4.72 2.62
C ALA A 233 7.46 -5.67 3.31
N PHE A 234 8.31 -6.30 2.49
CA PHE A 234 9.42 -7.13 2.93
C PHE A 234 10.75 -6.48 2.59
N PHE A 235 11.72 -6.68 3.48
CA PHE A 235 13.08 -6.26 3.25
C PHE A 235 14.07 -7.11 4.02
N LEU A 236 15.33 -7.05 3.59
CA LEU A 236 16.44 -7.67 4.31
C LEU A 236 17.04 -6.63 5.26
N ASP A 237 17.10 -6.97 6.54
CA ASP A 237 17.64 -6.15 7.62
C ASP A 237 19.18 -6.20 7.60
N VAL A 238 19.75 -5.37 6.73
CA VAL A 238 21.21 -5.27 6.55
C VAL A 238 21.89 -4.80 7.84
N TYR A 239 21.21 -4.04 8.69
CA TYR A 239 21.76 -3.63 9.98
C TYR A 239 22.00 -4.85 10.88
N SER A 240 21.02 -5.76 10.99
CA SER A 240 21.19 -7.00 11.75
C SER A 240 22.31 -7.90 11.19
N VAL A 241 22.49 -7.93 9.87
CA VAL A 241 23.59 -8.67 9.23
C VAL A 241 24.94 -8.06 9.61
N PHE A 242 25.07 -6.74 9.44
CA PHE A 242 26.29 -5.98 9.73
C PHE A 242 26.67 -6.06 11.21
N ALA A 243 25.72 -5.87 12.11
CA ALA A 243 25.96 -5.89 13.55
C ALA A 243 26.38 -7.27 14.09
N LYS A 244 26.01 -8.35 13.39
CA LYS A 244 26.36 -9.73 13.75
C LYS A 244 27.54 -10.30 12.94
N ASP A 245 28.11 -9.51 12.03
CA ASP A 245 29.15 -9.93 11.09
C ASP A 245 28.78 -11.21 10.29
N LEU A 246 27.52 -11.30 9.87
CA LEU A 246 26.99 -12.44 9.10
C LEU A 246 27.32 -12.30 7.61
N GLY A 247 28.58 -12.45 7.23
CA GLY A 247 29.04 -12.26 5.86
C GLY A 247 28.72 -13.42 4.90
N CYS A 248 28.69 -14.67 5.38
CA CYS A 248 28.51 -15.84 4.51
C CYS A 248 27.89 -17.04 5.23
N THR A 249 26.93 -17.69 4.58
CA THR A 249 26.26 -18.93 4.98
C THR A 249 26.06 -19.82 3.75
N ASP A 250 25.59 -21.06 3.93
CA ASP A 250 25.23 -21.92 2.79
C ASP A 250 24.05 -21.39 1.96
N VAL A 251 23.27 -20.46 2.51
CA VAL A 251 22.07 -19.90 1.88
C VAL A 251 22.36 -18.57 1.18
N PHE A 252 23.18 -17.72 1.79
CA PHE A 252 23.47 -16.39 1.27
C PHE A 252 24.91 -15.96 1.58
N THR A 253 25.45 -15.12 0.70
CA THR A 253 26.70 -14.39 0.89
C THR A 253 26.41 -12.91 0.72
N ILE A 254 26.83 -12.08 1.67
CA ILE A 254 26.68 -10.64 1.64
C ILE A 254 28.06 -9.99 1.72
N GLU A 255 28.37 -9.16 0.74
CA GLU A 255 29.61 -8.38 0.69
C GLU A 255 29.32 -6.89 0.78
N TRP A 256 30.17 -6.17 1.50
CA TRP A 256 30.14 -4.71 1.63
C TRP A 256 31.54 -4.11 1.58
N GLY A 257 31.62 -2.81 1.31
CA GLY A 257 32.90 -2.09 1.26
C GLY A 257 33.56 -1.90 2.63
N THR A 258 34.85 -1.58 2.65
CA THR A 258 35.67 -1.44 3.88
C THR A 258 35.12 -0.43 4.89
N ASP A 259 34.54 0.68 4.43
CA ASP A 259 34.00 1.75 5.27
C ASP A 259 32.46 1.75 5.29
N PHE A 260 31.87 0.57 5.10
CA PHE A 260 30.42 0.43 5.01
C PHE A 260 29.75 0.73 6.35
N VAL A 261 28.65 1.50 6.27
CA VAL A 261 27.72 1.74 7.36
C VAL A 261 26.31 1.55 6.80
N PRO A 262 25.42 0.80 7.47
CA PRO A 262 24.07 0.52 6.98
C PRO A 262 23.17 1.77 7.07
N ARG A 263 23.32 2.68 6.12
CA ARG A 263 22.53 3.91 5.97
C ARG A 263 21.93 4.03 4.57
N ILE A 264 20.93 4.89 4.42
CA ILE A 264 20.30 5.14 3.12
C ILE A 264 21.33 5.59 2.07
N GLY A 265 21.14 5.12 0.83
CA GLY A 265 22.08 5.34 -0.27
C GLY A 265 23.34 4.48 -0.25
N GLN A 266 23.53 3.65 0.78
CA GLN A 266 24.50 2.56 0.75
C GLN A 266 23.85 1.28 0.23
N HIS A 267 24.69 0.35 -0.22
CA HIS A 267 24.26 -0.94 -0.74
C HIS A 267 25.25 -2.03 -0.34
N VAL A 268 24.76 -3.26 -0.38
CA VAL A 268 25.55 -4.47 -0.27
C VAL A 268 25.38 -5.31 -1.53
N LEU A 269 26.27 -6.27 -1.74
CA LEU A 269 26.13 -7.28 -2.78
C LEU A 269 25.62 -8.57 -2.14
N LEU A 270 24.45 -9.03 -2.55
CA LEU A 270 23.83 -10.26 -2.06
C LEU A 270 23.90 -11.35 -3.13
N SER A 271 24.47 -12.49 -2.80
CA SER A 271 24.34 -13.74 -3.54
C SER A 271 23.50 -14.74 -2.74
N MET A 272 22.64 -15.48 -3.42
CA MET A 272 21.83 -16.56 -2.84
C MET A 272 22.28 -17.89 -3.45
N TYR A 273 22.55 -18.89 -2.62
CA TYR A 273 22.96 -20.25 -3.04
C TYR A 273 24.10 -20.27 -4.06
N GLY A 274 25.11 -19.41 -3.89
CA GLY A 274 26.25 -19.30 -4.81
C GLY A 274 25.91 -18.73 -6.20
N GLY A 275 24.74 -18.12 -6.36
CA GLY A 275 24.32 -17.44 -7.59
C GLY A 275 25.06 -16.12 -7.84
N PRO A 276 24.65 -15.36 -8.88
CA PRO A 276 25.24 -14.06 -9.16
C PRO A 276 24.92 -13.05 -8.07
N PHE A 277 25.90 -12.23 -7.72
CA PHE A 277 25.71 -11.10 -6.81
C PHE A 277 24.74 -10.07 -7.40
N LYS A 278 23.82 -9.60 -6.55
CA LYS A 278 22.86 -8.54 -6.86
C LYS A 278 23.05 -7.39 -5.89
N LYS A 279 23.01 -6.18 -6.41
CA LYS A 279 23.00 -4.95 -5.60
C LYS A 279 21.72 -4.88 -4.78
N LEU A 280 21.85 -4.75 -3.47
CA LEU A 280 20.76 -4.56 -2.52
C LEU A 280 20.99 -3.24 -1.77
N ASN A 281 20.18 -2.21 -2.03
CA ASN A 281 20.28 -0.96 -1.26
C ASN A 281 19.76 -1.18 0.17
N VAL A 282 20.41 -0.53 1.13
CA VAL A 282 20.05 -0.62 2.54
C VAL A 282 18.72 0.08 2.78
N ILE A 283 17.83 -0.56 3.55
CA ILE A 283 16.59 0.03 4.05
C ILE A 283 16.74 0.27 5.55
N PRO A 284 17.06 1.49 6.00
CA PRO A 284 17.02 1.80 7.43
C PRO A 284 15.57 1.87 7.89
N VAL A 285 15.18 0.98 8.81
CA VAL A 285 13.79 0.90 9.30
C VAL A 285 13.34 2.20 9.97
N ASP A 286 14.21 2.83 10.76
CA ASP A 286 13.91 4.10 11.44
C ASP A 286 13.61 5.21 10.43
N PHE A 287 14.33 5.24 9.31
CA PHE A 287 14.05 6.18 8.22
C PHE A 287 12.71 5.90 7.56
N LEU A 288 12.44 4.64 7.21
CA LEU A 288 11.17 4.23 6.60
C LEU A 288 9.98 4.59 7.51
N VAL A 289 10.12 4.37 8.81
CA VAL A 289 9.11 4.73 9.82
C VAL A 289 8.93 6.24 9.94
N ALA A 290 10.02 6.99 10.15
CA ALA A 290 9.95 8.43 10.35
C ALA A 290 9.37 9.16 9.13
N VAL A 291 9.78 8.79 7.93
CA VAL A 291 9.24 9.37 6.69
C VAL A 291 7.79 8.92 6.48
N GLY A 292 7.45 7.66 6.78
CA GLY A 292 6.08 7.18 6.74
C GLY A 292 5.14 8.01 7.62
N GLN A 293 5.55 8.29 8.86
CA GLN A 293 4.77 9.08 9.82
C GLN A 293 4.49 10.52 9.33
N VAL A 294 5.46 11.16 8.66
CA VAL A 294 5.25 12.49 8.04
C VAL A 294 4.10 12.48 7.04
N HIS A 295 3.83 11.34 6.40
CA HIS A 295 2.76 11.15 5.43
C HIS A 295 1.53 10.41 5.99
N GLY A 296 1.43 10.29 7.32
CA GLY A 296 0.28 9.66 7.99
C GLY A 296 0.28 8.13 7.94
N LEU A 297 1.42 7.50 7.68
CA LEU A 297 1.58 6.05 7.74
C LEU A 297 2.05 5.64 9.15
N ASN A 298 1.18 4.99 9.91
CA ASN A 298 1.44 4.51 11.26
C ASN A 298 1.75 3.01 11.26
N ILE A 299 2.78 2.58 11.99
CA ILE A 299 3.15 1.17 12.08
C ILE A 299 2.00 0.33 12.63
N ILE A 300 1.78 -0.84 12.04
CA ILE A 300 0.95 -1.91 12.60
C ILE A 300 1.88 -2.90 13.31
N THR A 301 2.06 -2.72 14.61
CA THR A 301 3.08 -3.43 15.39
C THR A 301 2.93 -4.95 15.34
N GLU A 302 1.69 -5.45 15.35
CA GLU A 302 1.40 -6.88 15.30
C GLU A 302 1.72 -7.53 13.94
N ALA A 303 1.92 -6.72 12.89
CA ALA A 303 2.26 -7.18 11.54
C ALA A 303 3.74 -6.90 11.20
N CYS A 304 4.54 -6.45 12.18
CA CYS A 304 5.97 -6.21 12.02
C CYS A 304 6.77 -7.29 12.73
N SER A 305 7.49 -8.13 11.97
CA SER A 305 8.23 -9.26 12.55
C SER A 305 9.33 -9.76 11.61
N SER A 306 10.18 -10.66 12.10
CA SER A 306 11.05 -11.44 11.20
C SER A 306 10.26 -12.56 10.53
N PHE A 307 10.72 -13.05 9.37
CA PHE A 307 10.12 -14.24 8.76
C PHE A 307 10.20 -15.43 9.71
N LYS A 308 11.31 -15.57 10.42
CA LYS A 308 11.47 -16.64 11.42
C LYS A 308 10.34 -16.63 12.45
N ALA A 309 10.08 -15.47 13.06
CA ALA A 309 9.04 -15.35 14.08
C ALA A 309 7.63 -15.59 13.50
N LEU A 310 7.33 -15.09 12.29
CA LEU A 310 6.04 -15.38 11.63
C LEU A 310 5.84 -16.88 11.38
N LEU A 311 6.90 -17.60 11.00
CA LEU A 311 6.84 -19.03 10.72
C LEU A 311 6.82 -19.87 11.99
N ASP A 312 7.54 -19.47 13.05
CA ASP A 312 7.53 -20.16 14.34
C ASP A 312 6.13 -20.13 14.99
N ASP A 313 5.36 -19.05 14.77
CA ASP A 313 4.00 -18.89 15.28
C ASP A 313 2.95 -19.71 14.50
N ASP A 314 3.26 -20.15 13.27
CA ASP A 314 2.34 -20.92 12.43
C ASP A 314 2.52 -22.42 12.58
N LYS A 315 1.55 -23.06 13.24
CA LYS A 315 1.53 -24.52 13.48
C LYS A 315 1.49 -25.36 12.19
N ASN A 316 1.09 -24.76 11.07
CA ASN A 316 1.00 -25.47 9.79
C ASN A 316 2.34 -25.51 9.04
N PHE A 317 3.33 -24.72 9.45
CA PHE A 317 4.65 -24.72 8.85
C PHE A 317 5.51 -25.84 9.45
N THR A 318 5.48 -27.02 8.83
CA THR A 318 6.15 -28.24 9.33
C THR A 318 7.50 -28.53 8.68
N LYS A 319 7.98 -27.62 7.81
CA LYS A 319 9.23 -27.82 7.08
C LYS A 319 10.43 -27.82 8.03
N LEU A 320 11.33 -28.78 7.87
CA LEU A 320 12.60 -28.80 8.58
C LEU A 320 13.52 -27.70 8.00
N ILE A 321 13.95 -26.77 8.86
CA ILE A 321 14.79 -25.62 8.47
C ILE A 321 16.21 -25.83 9.02
N SER A 322 17.22 -25.71 8.17
CA SER A 322 18.63 -25.76 8.57
C SER A 322 19.04 -24.53 9.39
N ASN A 323 20.22 -24.54 10.02
CA ASN A 323 20.70 -23.37 10.77
C ASN A 323 20.95 -22.16 9.87
N SER A 324 21.63 -22.36 8.74
CA SER A 324 21.89 -21.34 7.71
C SER A 324 20.57 -20.72 7.18
N GLU A 325 19.54 -21.54 7.03
CA GLU A 325 18.21 -21.10 6.64
C GLU A 325 17.49 -20.29 7.74
N LYS A 326 17.62 -20.69 9.02
CA LYS A 326 17.10 -19.91 10.15
C LYS A 326 17.74 -18.52 10.23
N GLU A 327 19.03 -18.42 9.91
CA GLU A 327 19.72 -17.13 9.86
C GLU A 327 19.12 -16.23 8.80
N TYR A 328 18.93 -16.73 7.56
CA TYR A 328 18.24 -16.01 6.50
C TYR A 328 16.84 -15.53 6.92
N LEU A 329 16.04 -16.41 7.53
CA LEU A 329 14.69 -16.07 8.00
C LEU A 329 14.71 -15.03 9.15
N SER A 330 15.78 -14.98 9.93
CA SER A 330 15.90 -14.01 11.04
C SER A 330 16.23 -12.59 10.57
N ILE A 331 16.89 -12.46 9.41
CA ILE A 331 17.27 -11.17 8.82
C ILE A 331 16.22 -10.64 7.83
N MET A 332 15.35 -11.51 7.30
CA MET A 332 14.20 -11.07 6.52
C MET A 332 13.13 -10.49 7.44
N ARG A 333 12.65 -9.28 7.12
CA ARG A 333 11.68 -8.53 7.91
C ARG A 333 10.42 -8.27 7.11
N ALA A 334 9.30 -8.34 7.83
CA ALA A 334 8.02 -7.79 7.44
C ALA A 334 7.76 -6.48 8.18
N VAL A 335 7.22 -5.50 7.46
CA VAL A 335 6.70 -4.25 8.02
C VAL A 335 5.35 -3.95 7.41
N ALA A 336 4.45 -3.40 8.21
CA ALA A 336 3.17 -2.93 7.74
C ALA A 336 2.83 -1.57 8.35
N PHE A 337 2.20 -0.72 7.53
CA PHE A 337 1.74 0.60 7.91
C PHE A 337 0.27 0.77 7.59
N ARG A 338 -0.49 1.39 8.49
CA ARG A 338 -1.85 1.85 8.24
C ARG A 338 -1.80 3.34 7.94
N LYS A 339 -2.41 3.75 6.82
CA LYS A 339 -2.70 5.16 6.57
C LYS A 339 -3.76 5.61 7.55
N GLU A 340 -3.42 6.62 8.35
CA GLU A 340 -4.38 7.25 9.23
C GLU A 340 -5.53 7.85 8.40
N GLY A 341 -6.74 7.39 8.67
CA GLY A 341 -7.95 7.88 8.07
C GLY A 341 -8.73 8.66 9.10
N GLY A 342 -8.57 9.97 9.12
CA GLY A 342 -9.31 10.87 10.00
C GLY A 342 -10.18 11.81 9.20
N GLN A 343 -11.45 11.97 9.61
CA GLN A 343 -12.17 13.18 9.24
C GLN A 343 -11.45 14.34 9.92
N ARG A 344 -11.13 15.40 9.17
CA ARG A 344 -10.64 16.63 9.78
C ARG A 344 -11.75 17.16 10.72
N VAL A 345 -11.60 16.98 12.02
CA VAL A 345 -12.42 17.67 13.02
C VAL A 345 -11.99 19.13 12.93
N CYS A 346 -12.83 19.97 12.31
CA CYS A 346 -12.58 21.40 12.36
C CYS A 346 -12.72 21.80 13.83
N ALA A 347 -11.63 22.25 14.45
CA ALA A 347 -11.76 23.03 15.67
C ALA A 347 -12.73 24.18 15.36
N PRO A 348 -13.74 24.44 16.22
CA PRO A 348 -14.60 25.60 16.04
C PRO A 348 -13.72 26.84 15.94
N PRO A 349 -14.04 27.81 15.06
CA PRO A 349 -13.27 29.05 14.99
C PRO A 349 -13.18 29.64 16.39
N SER A 350 -11.95 29.84 16.87
CA SER A 350 -11.69 30.53 18.12
C SER A 350 -12.41 31.87 18.08
N THR A 351 -13.28 32.11 19.05
CA THR A 351 -14.09 33.32 19.20
C THR A 351 -13.26 34.59 19.47
N THR A 352 -11.94 34.57 19.30
CA THR A 352 -11.03 35.64 19.70
C THR A 352 -10.71 36.68 18.63
N ASP A 353 -11.14 36.51 17.37
CA ASP A 353 -10.74 37.44 16.28
C ASP A 353 -11.78 38.53 15.93
N ASN A 354 -12.91 38.63 16.64
CA ASN A 354 -13.92 39.67 16.40
C ASN A 354 -13.88 40.87 17.37
N ALA A 355 -12.87 40.98 18.24
CA ALA A 355 -12.80 42.08 19.21
C ALA A 355 -11.95 43.30 18.76
N ASN A 356 -11.24 43.25 17.63
CA ASN A 356 -10.30 44.32 17.22
C ASN A 356 -10.60 44.95 15.86
N ARG A 357 -11.88 45.08 15.49
CA ARG A 357 -12.30 45.86 14.30
C ARG A 357 -13.41 46.86 14.61
N GLU A 358 -13.31 47.57 15.73
CA GLU A 358 -13.97 48.88 15.89
C GLU A 358 -13.04 49.78 16.73
N HIS A 359 -12.13 50.48 16.05
CA HIS A 359 -11.64 51.81 16.43
C HIS A 359 -11.10 52.54 15.19
#